data_AF-A0A9E3AAA6-F1
#
_entry.id   AF-A0A9E3AAA6-F1
#
_cell.length_a   1.000
_cell.length_b   1.000
_cell.length_c   1.000
_cell.angle_alpha   90.00
_cell.angle_beta   90.00
_cell.angle_gamma   90.00
#
_symmetry.space_group_name_H-M   'P 1'
#
loop_
_entity.id
_entity.type
_entity.pdbx_description
1 polymer ?
#
loop_
_entity_poly.entity_id
_entity_poly.type
_entity_poly.pdbx_seq_one_letter_code
_entity_poly.pdbx_strand_id
1 'polypeptide(L)'
;MSVKLPDIDINAVTSLDEAKEIINQLLDILGQLQKELAELRQEVARLKQQPKKPHFSGQQNQSISATKLLEKKEKHWQKAKRRPIEIDQHVTLPEVATCVCGATEFETVNAATKIVQGLAIRRHNTAYHGRRKKCRSCGKSFTPRIPNDLLGLSFDSQTQTLASYLKFACRFTTPLLHQLFTGFGMQISYGELTTILHRNSQKLHPAYLRLKTTGVYKSAYLHSDATGA
;
A
#
# COMPACT_ATOMS: atom_id res chain seq x y z
N MET A 1 -40.48 -7.51 -19.40
CA MET A 1 -41.83 -8.09 -19.25
C MET A 1 -41.85 -8.83 -17.91
N SER A 2 -42.95 -8.85 -17.16
CA SER A 2 -42.95 -9.56 -15.87
C SER A 2 -43.08 -11.06 -16.12
N VAL A 3 -41.98 -11.81 -15.97
CA VAL A 3 -41.97 -13.27 -16.07
C VAL A 3 -42.71 -13.81 -14.85
N LYS A 4 -43.96 -14.27 -15.04
CA LYS A 4 -44.71 -14.96 -13.98
C LYS A 4 -44.12 -16.35 -13.81
N LEU A 5 -43.58 -16.61 -12.63
CA LEU A 5 -43.11 -17.94 -12.25
C LEU A 5 -44.32 -18.87 -12.11
N PRO A 6 -44.30 -20.07 -12.71
CA PRO A 6 -45.33 -21.08 -12.45
C PRO A 6 -45.21 -21.54 -10.99
N ASP A 7 -46.35 -21.62 -10.30
CA ASP A 7 -46.45 -22.15 -8.94
C ASP A 7 -46.48 -23.68 -9.03
N ILE A 8 -45.32 -24.31 -8.79
CA ILE A 8 -45.13 -25.75 -8.99
C ILE A 8 -45.06 -26.41 -7.61
N ASP A 9 -46.10 -27.16 -7.26
CA ASP A 9 -46.09 -28.02 -6.06
C ASP A 9 -45.43 -29.37 -6.39
N ILE A 10 -44.21 -29.55 -5.87
CA ILE A 10 -43.36 -30.73 -6.10
C ILE A 10 -44.04 -32.01 -5.59
N ASN A 11 -44.95 -31.91 -4.61
CA ASN A 11 -45.60 -33.07 -4.00
C ASN A 11 -46.79 -33.61 -4.82
N ALA A 12 -47.23 -32.89 -5.85
CA ALA A 12 -48.36 -33.28 -6.70
C ALA A 12 -47.95 -34.04 -7.97
N VAL A 13 -46.64 -34.12 -8.28
CA VAL A 13 -46.12 -34.77 -9.49
C VAL A 13 -46.12 -36.28 -9.28
N THR A 14 -46.96 -37.00 -10.04
CA THR A 14 -47.15 -38.46 -9.86
C THR A 14 -46.68 -39.29 -11.06
N SER A 15 -46.37 -38.67 -12.20
CA SER A 15 -45.87 -39.38 -13.39
C SER A 15 -44.53 -38.84 -13.93
N LEU A 16 -43.77 -39.71 -14.61
CA LEU A 16 -42.46 -39.38 -15.20
C LEU A 16 -42.57 -38.36 -16.34
N ASP A 17 -43.68 -38.37 -17.08
CA ASP A 17 -43.86 -37.49 -18.24
C ASP A 17 -44.27 -36.06 -17.82
N GLU A 18 -45.08 -35.91 -16.77
CA GLU A 18 -45.34 -34.61 -16.14
C GLU A 18 -44.06 -33.98 -15.59
N ALA A 19 -43.17 -34.79 -14.99
CA ALA A 19 -41.88 -34.31 -14.51
C ALA A 19 -41.00 -33.78 -15.65
N LYS A 20 -41.00 -34.43 -16.81
CA LYS A 20 -40.24 -33.97 -18.00
C LYS A 20 -40.80 -32.67 -18.56
N GLU A 21 -42.12 -32.51 -18.61
CA GLU A 21 -42.75 -31.28 -19.09
C GLU A 21 -42.40 -30.08 -18.18
N ILE A 22 -42.45 -30.28 -16.86
CA ILE A 22 -42.06 -29.25 -15.88
C ILE A 22 -40.57 -28.88 -16.05
N ILE A 23 -39.70 -29.87 -16.23
CA ILE A 23 -38.26 -29.63 -16.46
C ILE A 23 -38.04 -28.80 -17.73
N ASN A 24 -38.74 -29.12 -18.83
CA ASN A 24 -38.62 -28.36 -20.07
C ASN A 24 -39.11 -26.91 -19.91
N GLN A 25 -40.23 -26.70 -19.21
CA GLN A 25 -40.74 -25.36 -18.91
C GLN A 25 -39.75 -24.55 -18.06
N LEU A 26 -39.11 -25.17 -17.06
CA LEU A 26 -38.09 -24.51 -16.24
C LEU A 26 -36.83 -24.17 -17.04
N LEU A 27 -36.41 -25.05 -17.95
CA LEU A 27 -35.26 -24.79 -18.85
C LEU A 27 -35.53 -23.61 -19.78
N ASP A 28 -36.75 -23.48 -20.31
CA ASP A 28 -37.15 -22.34 -21.14
C ASP A 28 -37.15 -21.03 -20.37
N ILE A 29 -37.68 -21.03 -19.13
CA ILE A 29 -37.67 -19.85 -18.26
C ILE A 29 -36.23 -19.45 -17.90
N LEU A 30 -35.36 -20.42 -17.59
CA LEU A 30 -33.94 -20.15 -17.33
C LEU A 30 -33.26 -19.54 -18.55
N GLY A 31 -33.57 -20.02 -19.76
CA GLY A 31 -33.06 -19.45 -21.01
C GLY A 31 -33.51 -18.00 -21.22
N GLN A 32 -34.76 -17.68 -20.91
CA GLN A 32 -35.30 -16.31 -20.99
C GLN A 32 -34.64 -15.39 -19.96
N LEU A 33 -34.52 -15.82 -18.70
CA LEU A 33 -33.88 -15.04 -17.64
C LEU A 33 -32.39 -14.80 -17.91
N GLN A 34 -31.69 -15.77 -18.50
CA GLN A 34 -30.30 -15.58 -18.90
C GLN A 34 -30.13 -14.52 -20.00
N LYS A 35 -31.06 -14.48 -20.97
CA LYS A 35 -31.06 -13.45 -22.02
C LYS A 35 -31.33 -12.07 -21.44
N GLU A 36 -32.35 -11.92 -20.60
CA GLU A 36 -32.65 -10.64 -19.93
C GLU A 36 -31.49 -10.17 -19.04
N LEU A 37 -30.84 -11.07 -18.30
CA LEU A 37 -29.64 -10.74 -17.53
C LEU A 37 -28.47 -10.27 -18.40
N ALA A 38 -28.30 -10.86 -19.60
CA ALA A 38 -27.26 -10.45 -20.53
C ALA A 38 -27.53 -9.04 -21.07
N GLU A 39 -28.78 -8.75 -21.46
CA GLU A 39 -29.19 -7.42 -21.94
C GLU A 39 -29.06 -6.35 -20.86
N LEU A 40 -29.54 -6.63 -19.64
CA LEU A 40 -29.41 -5.70 -18.50
C LEU A 40 -27.95 -5.43 -18.14
N ARG A 41 -27.07 -6.44 -18.21
CA ARG A 41 -25.63 -6.25 -17.99
C ARG A 41 -24.99 -5.37 -19.07
N GLN A 42 -25.39 -5.53 -20.33
CA GLN A 42 -24.93 -4.66 -21.41
C GLN A 42 -25.38 -3.22 -21.21
N GLU A 43 -26.64 -3.02 -20.81
CA GLU A 43 -27.20 -1.69 -20.57
C GLU A 43 -26.56 -1.01 -19.35
N VAL A 44 -26.30 -1.75 -18.27
CA VAL A 44 -25.53 -1.25 -17.12
C VAL A 44 -24.10 -0.88 -17.51
N ALA A 45 -23.43 -1.65 -18.37
CA ALA A 45 -22.09 -1.33 -18.86
C ALA A 45 -22.07 -0.06 -19.73
N ARG A 46 -23.11 0.14 -20.56
CA ARG A 46 -23.33 1.37 -21.34
C ARG A 46 -23.52 2.59 -20.43
N LEU A 47 -24.43 2.49 -19.44
CA LEU A 47 -24.74 3.58 -18.51
C LEU A 47 -23.56 3.94 -17.60
N LYS A 48 -22.73 2.95 -17.23
CA LYS A 48 -21.53 3.17 -16.39
C LYS A 48 -20.31 3.69 -17.16
N GLN A 49 -20.44 4.04 -18.45
CA GLN A 49 -19.35 4.51 -19.32
C GLN A 49 -18.07 3.66 -19.22
N GLN A 50 -18.21 2.36 -18.98
CA GLN A 50 -17.04 1.48 -18.91
C GLN A 50 -16.42 1.39 -20.30
N PRO A 51 -15.08 1.49 -20.43
CA PRO A 51 -14.44 1.42 -21.74
C PRO A 51 -14.77 0.08 -22.41
N LYS A 52 -15.05 0.12 -23.72
CA LYS A 52 -15.29 -1.09 -24.53
C LYS A 52 -14.11 -2.06 -24.35
N LYS A 53 -14.40 -3.36 -24.26
CA LYS A 53 -13.37 -4.42 -24.28
C LYS A 53 -12.37 -4.11 -25.40
N PRO A 54 -11.05 -4.17 -25.13
CA PRO A 54 -10.05 -3.88 -26.14
C PRO A 54 -10.23 -4.81 -27.34
N HIS A 55 -10.37 -4.22 -28.52
CA HIS A 55 -10.42 -4.95 -29.78
C HIS A 55 -8.99 -5.38 -30.13
N PHE A 56 -8.65 -6.64 -29.87
CA PHE A 56 -7.42 -7.22 -30.41
C PHE A 56 -7.64 -7.44 -31.91
N SER A 57 -7.10 -6.55 -32.76
CA SER A 57 -7.01 -6.85 -34.18
C SER A 57 -6.13 -8.09 -34.35
N GLY A 58 -6.65 -9.12 -34.99
CA GLY A 58 -5.88 -10.31 -35.34
C GLY A 58 -4.66 -9.89 -36.15
N GLN A 59 -3.47 -10.08 -35.58
CA GLN A 59 -2.24 -9.86 -36.32
C GLN A 59 -2.22 -10.83 -37.51
N GLN A 60 -2.07 -10.29 -38.71
CA GLN A 60 -1.79 -11.08 -39.90
C GLN A 60 -0.52 -11.90 -39.65
N ASN A 61 -0.62 -13.22 -39.81
CA ASN A 61 0.50 -14.14 -39.79
C ASN A 61 1.44 -13.79 -40.95
N GLN A 62 2.41 -12.91 -40.70
CA GLN A 62 3.59 -12.82 -41.55
C GLN A 62 4.36 -14.12 -41.36
N SER A 63 4.62 -14.83 -42.46
CA SER A 63 5.43 -16.04 -42.47
C SER A 63 6.88 -15.67 -42.12
N ILE A 64 7.17 -15.70 -40.81
CA ILE A 64 8.54 -15.61 -40.33
C ILE A 64 9.23 -16.91 -40.75
N SER A 65 10.14 -16.82 -41.73
CA SER A 65 11.01 -17.93 -42.10
C SER A 65 11.64 -18.54 -40.84
N ALA A 66 11.60 -19.88 -40.73
CA ALA A 66 12.19 -20.62 -39.61
C ALA A 66 13.68 -20.27 -39.37
N THR A 67 14.39 -19.80 -40.40
CA THR A 67 15.77 -19.33 -40.29
C THR A 67 15.91 -18.02 -39.48
N LYS A 68 14.94 -17.10 -39.52
CA LYS A 68 14.94 -15.88 -38.68
C LYS A 68 14.56 -16.15 -37.22
N LEU A 69 13.85 -17.25 -36.95
CA LEU A 69 13.54 -17.70 -35.58
C LEU A 69 14.74 -18.37 -34.89
N LEU A 70 15.64 -18.97 -35.68
CA LEU A 70 16.87 -19.60 -35.20
C LEU A 70 18.01 -18.61 -34.96
N GLU A 71 17.99 -17.43 -35.59
CA GLU A 71 18.82 -16.27 -35.18
C GLU A 71 18.23 -15.58 -33.94
N LYS A 72 17.86 -16.36 -32.94
CA LYS A 72 17.66 -15.83 -31.60
C LYS A 72 19.06 -15.50 -31.09
N LYS A 73 19.54 -14.28 -31.41
CA LYS A 73 20.61 -13.65 -30.62
C LYS A 73 20.17 -13.85 -29.19
N GLU A 74 20.87 -14.71 -28.47
CA GLU A 74 20.77 -14.80 -27.02
C GLU A 74 21.13 -13.40 -26.53
N LYS A 75 20.10 -12.57 -26.36
CA LYS A 75 20.22 -11.37 -25.56
C LYS A 75 20.51 -11.94 -24.19
N HIS A 76 21.79 -12.07 -23.85
CA HIS A 76 22.23 -12.23 -22.50
C HIS A 76 21.63 -11.05 -21.75
N TRP A 77 20.51 -11.28 -21.08
CA TRP A 77 20.00 -10.37 -20.09
C TRP A 77 21.08 -10.34 -19.02
N GLN A 78 21.99 -9.37 -19.13
CA GLN A 78 22.90 -9.05 -18.07
C GLN A 78 22.02 -8.64 -16.90
N LYS A 79 21.77 -9.59 -15.98
CA LYS A 79 21.10 -9.28 -14.71
C LYS A 79 21.93 -8.17 -14.10
N ALA A 80 21.37 -6.97 -14.05
CA ALA A 80 21.99 -5.85 -13.36
C ALA A 80 22.45 -6.36 -11.99
N LYS A 81 23.73 -6.20 -11.67
CA LYS A 81 24.29 -6.63 -10.39
C LYS A 81 23.41 -6.02 -9.30
N ARG A 82 22.74 -6.85 -8.51
CA ARG A 82 21.94 -6.39 -7.37
C ARG A 82 22.89 -5.61 -6.46
N ARG A 83 22.51 -4.39 -6.09
CA ARG A 83 23.30 -3.60 -5.14
C ARG A 83 23.50 -4.42 -3.87
N PRO A 84 24.68 -4.36 -3.24
CA PRO A 84 24.90 -5.02 -1.96
C PRO A 84 23.88 -4.51 -0.94
N ILE A 85 23.32 -5.42 -0.16
CA ILE A 85 22.39 -5.08 0.93
C ILE A 85 23.26 -4.70 2.14
N GLU A 86 23.03 -3.52 2.70
CA GLU A 86 23.66 -3.10 3.96
C GLU A 86 23.13 -3.96 5.11
N ILE A 87 24.02 -4.42 5.98
CA ILE A 87 23.70 -5.30 7.10
C ILE A 87 23.82 -4.51 8.39
N ASP A 88 22.69 -4.32 9.08
CA ASP A 88 22.64 -3.57 10.35
C ASP A 88 23.20 -4.38 11.53
N GLN A 89 23.06 -5.71 11.50
CA GLN A 89 23.47 -6.61 12.56
C GLN A 89 23.99 -7.92 11.98
N HIS A 90 25.18 -8.33 12.42
CA HIS A 90 25.74 -9.65 12.14
C HIS A 90 25.49 -10.57 13.34
N VAL A 91 24.89 -11.73 13.08
CA VAL A 91 24.66 -12.77 14.10
C VAL A 91 25.38 -14.03 13.65
N THR A 92 26.33 -14.48 14.46
CA THR A 92 27.03 -15.76 14.25
C THR A 92 26.15 -16.88 14.81
N LEU A 93 25.93 -17.91 13.99
CA LEU A 93 25.24 -19.12 14.46
C LEU A 93 26.20 -19.95 15.33
N PRO A 94 25.70 -20.66 16.34
CA PRO A 94 26.53 -21.52 17.17
C PRO A 94 27.16 -22.61 16.30
N GLU A 95 28.48 -22.78 16.43
CA GLU A 95 29.22 -23.86 15.79
C GLU A 95 29.16 -25.14 16.65
N VAL A 96 29.34 -26.28 15.99
CA VAL A 96 29.35 -27.58 16.68
C VAL A 96 30.66 -27.73 17.46
N ALA A 97 30.57 -27.90 18.78
CA ALA A 97 31.74 -28.05 19.65
C ALA A 97 32.25 -29.50 19.76
N THR A 98 31.37 -30.49 19.56
CA THR A 98 31.72 -31.91 19.64
C THR A 98 30.91 -32.68 18.62
N CYS A 99 31.61 -33.50 17.83
CA CYS A 99 30.98 -34.36 16.85
C CYS A 99 30.25 -35.51 17.57
N VAL A 100 29.30 -36.14 16.89
CA VAL A 100 28.61 -37.34 17.41
C VAL A 100 29.61 -38.47 17.73
N CYS A 101 30.76 -38.51 17.06
CA CYS A 101 31.83 -39.46 17.34
C CYS A 101 32.77 -39.06 18.49
N GLY A 102 32.54 -37.93 19.16
CA GLY A 102 33.38 -37.42 20.26
C GLY A 102 34.57 -36.56 19.83
N ALA A 103 34.81 -36.40 18.52
CA ALA A 103 35.86 -35.52 18.02
C ALA A 103 35.54 -34.03 18.29
N THR A 104 36.56 -33.26 18.62
CA THR A 104 36.47 -31.81 18.89
C THR A 104 37.17 -30.97 17.82
N GLU A 105 37.88 -31.61 16.90
CA GLU A 105 38.56 -30.96 15.78
C GLU A 105 37.67 -31.00 14.54
N PHE A 106 37.46 -29.85 13.91
CA PHE A 106 36.61 -29.68 12.74
C PHE A 106 37.34 -28.92 11.63
N GLU A 107 37.05 -29.27 10.37
CA GLU A 107 37.47 -28.53 9.18
C GLU A 107 36.28 -27.76 8.58
N THR A 108 36.47 -26.49 8.26
CA THR A 108 35.43 -25.67 7.63
C THR A 108 35.34 -25.97 6.13
N VAL A 109 34.32 -26.73 5.72
CA VAL A 109 34.11 -27.08 4.32
C VAL A 109 33.46 -25.94 3.52
N ASN A 110 32.51 -25.22 4.11
CA ASN A 110 31.79 -24.12 3.46
C ASN A 110 31.26 -23.11 4.50
N ALA A 111 31.22 -21.83 4.12
CA ALA A 111 30.56 -20.77 4.88
C ALA A 111 29.35 -20.25 4.08
N ALA A 112 28.16 -20.27 4.69
CA ALA A 112 26.93 -19.78 4.07
C ALA A 112 26.36 -18.58 4.84
N THR A 113 25.99 -17.53 4.12
CA THR A 113 25.36 -16.35 4.69
C THR A 113 23.89 -16.30 4.29
N LYS A 114 22.98 -16.29 5.28
CA LYS A 114 21.55 -16.06 5.06
C LYS A 114 21.18 -14.64 5.51
N ILE A 115 20.77 -13.80 4.56
CA ILE A 115 20.30 -12.44 4.85
C ILE A 115 18.77 -12.47 4.96
N VAL A 116 18.24 -11.95 6.07
CA VAL A 116 16.79 -11.76 6.30
C VAL A 116 16.54 -10.26 6.51
N GLN A 117 15.70 -9.66 5.67
CA GLN A 117 15.33 -8.25 5.81
C GLN A 117 14.09 -8.11 6.71
N GLY A 118 14.16 -7.22 7.70
CA GLY A 118 13.06 -6.90 8.60
C GLY A 118 12.83 -5.40 8.70
N LEU A 119 11.67 -5.00 9.22
CA LEU A 119 11.35 -3.62 9.54
C LEU A 119 11.00 -3.52 11.03
N ALA A 120 11.83 -2.80 11.79
CA ALA A 120 11.59 -2.57 13.22
C ALA A 120 10.83 -1.26 13.43
N ILE A 121 9.54 -1.35 13.77
CA ILE A 121 8.71 -0.18 14.12
C ILE A 121 8.54 -0.15 15.64
N ARG A 122 8.94 0.95 16.28
CA ARG A 122 8.80 1.15 17.73
C ARG A 122 8.51 2.61 18.07
N ARG A 123 7.71 2.82 19.11
CA ARG A 123 7.54 4.15 19.71
C ARG A 123 8.83 4.60 20.40
N HIS A 124 9.12 5.90 20.37
CA HIS A 124 10.29 6.50 21.00
C HIS A 124 9.89 7.75 21.78
N ASN A 125 9.64 7.60 23.08
CA ASN A 125 9.22 8.69 23.96
C ASN A 125 10.44 9.22 24.73
N THR A 126 10.64 10.54 24.73
CA THR A 126 11.70 11.21 25.49
C THR A 126 11.08 12.04 26.61
N ALA A 127 11.50 11.81 27.86
CA ALA A 127 11.05 12.57 29.02
C ALA A 127 12.10 13.63 29.40
N TYR A 128 11.71 14.90 29.37
CA TYR A 128 12.57 16.03 29.75
C TYR A 128 12.33 16.40 31.21
N HIS A 129 13.35 16.22 32.05
CA HIS A 129 13.29 16.55 33.47
C HIS A 129 14.21 17.72 33.81
N GLY A 130 13.75 18.58 34.72
CA GLY A 130 14.53 19.71 35.16
C GLY A 130 14.09 20.19 36.54
N ARG A 131 15.06 20.59 37.37
CA ARG A 131 14.80 21.19 38.68
C ARG A 131 15.12 22.67 38.65
N ARG A 132 14.16 23.50 39.07
CA ARG A 132 14.43 24.91 39.36
C ARG A 132 15.36 24.99 40.57
N LYS A 133 16.49 25.67 40.43
CA LYS A 133 17.48 25.87 41.51
C LYS A 133 17.54 27.34 41.88
N LYS A 134 17.76 27.65 43.15
CA LYS A 134 18.02 29.00 43.64
C LYS A 134 19.43 29.06 44.19
N CYS A 135 20.22 30.04 43.77
CA CYS A 135 21.54 30.30 44.33
C CYS A 135 21.38 30.76 45.78
N ARG A 136 22.04 30.08 46.72
CA ARG A 136 21.98 30.43 48.15
C ARG A 136 22.72 31.73 48.46
N SER A 137 23.76 32.07 47.69
CA SER A 137 24.58 33.27 47.92
C SER A 137 23.93 34.54 47.35
N CYS A 138 23.47 34.52 46.10
CA CYS A 138 22.93 35.73 45.43
C CYS A 138 21.40 35.70 45.23
N GLY A 139 20.70 34.66 45.68
CA GLY A 139 19.25 34.54 45.58
C GLY A 139 18.68 34.30 44.18
N LYS A 140 19.50 34.31 43.11
CA LYS A 140 19.04 34.14 41.73
C LYS A 140 18.43 32.75 41.48
N SER A 141 17.32 32.71 40.75
CA SER A 141 16.65 31.45 40.34
C SER A 141 17.08 31.04 38.93
N PHE A 142 17.37 29.76 38.76
CA PHE A 142 17.69 29.14 37.48
C PHE A 142 16.66 28.06 37.20
N THR A 143 15.88 28.28 36.13
CA THR A 143 14.91 27.31 35.64
C THR A 143 15.48 26.63 34.41
N PRO A 144 15.52 25.28 34.36
CA PRO A 144 15.93 24.57 33.15
C PRO A 144 14.97 24.91 32.02
N ARG A 145 15.52 25.13 30.83
CA ARG A 145 14.75 25.47 29.63
C ARG A 145 14.64 24.23 28.75
N ILE A 146 13.42 23.95 28.31
CA ILE A 146 13.19 23.00 27.23
C ILE A 146 13.78 23.63 25.95
N PRO A 147 14.45 22.85 25.08
CA PRO A 147 14.89 23.33 23.78
C PRO A 147 13.77 24.07 23.04
N ASN A 148 14.07 25.24 22.47
CA ASN A 148 13.07 26.13 21.88
C ASN A 148 12.30 25.48 20.72
N ASP A 149 12.98 24.59 20.01
CA ASP A 149 12.46 23.76 18.92
C ASP A 149 11.39 22.74 19.36
N LEU A 150 11.29 22.46 20.66
CA LEU A 150 10.28 21.56 21.24
C LEU A 150 9.10 22.30 21.90
N LEU A 151 9.19 23.63 22.03
CA LEU A 151 8.15 24.40 22.71
C LEU A 151 6.81 24.28 21.97
N GLY A 152 5.77 23.85 22.69
CA GLY A 152 4.41 23.69 22.16
C GLY A 152 4.23 22.48 21.24
N LEU A 153 5.20 21.56 21.19
CA LEU A 153 5.12 20.31 20.45
C LEU A 153 4.89 19.13 21.39
N SER A 154 3.91 18.29 21.07
CA SER A 154 3.63 17.04 21.79
C SER A 154 4.37 15.83 21.18
N PHE A 155 4.79 15.95 19.92
CA PHE A 155 5.43 14.89 19.14
C PHE A 155 6.72 15.40 18.51
N ASP A 156 7.68 14.51 18.27
CA ASP A 156 8.94 14.85 17.63
C ASP A 156 8.77 15.17 16.13
N SER A 157 9.80 15.77 15.54
CA SER A 157 9.79 16.17 14.13
C SER A 157 9.65 14.99 13.16
N GLN A 158 10.16 13.81 13.55
CA GLN A 158 10.08 12.59 12.73
C GLN A 158 8.65 12.08 12.65
N THR A 159 7.94 11.95 13.79
CA THR A 159 6.53 11.54 13.81
C THR A 159 5.66 12.53 13.06
N GLN A 160 5.88 13.82 13.25
CA GLN A 160 5.11 14.86 12.54
C GLN A 160 5.30 14.76 11.02
N THR A 161 6.54 14.58 10.57
CA THR A 161 6.85 14.39 9.14
C THR A 161 6.21 13.14 8.58
N LEU A 162 6.28 12.02 9.32
CA LEU A 162 5.66 10.76 8.93
C LEU A 162 4.14 10.90 8.78
N ALA A 163 3.48 11.60 9.69
CA ALA A 163 2.04 11.86 9.61
C ALA A 163 1.67 12.63 8.32
N SER A 164 2.43 13.68 7.98
CA SER A 164 2.22 14.43 6.73
C SER A 164 2.49 13.57 5.49
N TYR A 165 3.55 12.77 5.49
CA TYR A 165 3.87 11.86 4.39
C TYR A 165 2.74 10.85 4.17
N LEU A 166 2.31 10.16 5.23
CA LEU A 166 1.22 9.18 5.13
C LEU A 166 -0.10 9.84 4.68
N LYS A 167 -0.41 11.04 5.17
CA LYS A 167 -1.61 11.79 4.77
C LYS A 167 -1.62 12.16 3.29
N PHE A 168 -0.54 12.78 2.82
CA PHE A 168 -0.52 13.45 1.53
C PHE A 168 0.11 12.61 0.41
N ALA A 169 1.19 11.89 0.70
CA ALA A 169 1.85 11.02 -0.28
C ALA A 169 1.16 9.65 -0.35
N CYS A 170 0.86 9.03 0.79
CA CYS A 170 0.20 7.71 0.83
C CYS A 170 -1.33 7.78 0.88
N ARG A 171 -1.92 8.98 0.92
CA ARG A 171 -3.38 9.22 0.91
C ARG A 171 -4.15 8.57 2.06
N PHE A 172 -3.52 8.42 3.23
CA PHE A 172 -4.21 7.88 4.40
C PHE A 172 -5.34 8.82 4.84
N THR A 173 -6.50 8.25 5.20
CA THR A 173 -7.57 9.02 5.84
C THR A 173 -7.14 9.39 7.27
N THR A 174 -7.73 10.45 7.83
CA THR A 174 -7.41 10.87 9.20
C THR A 174 -7.75 9.77 10.24
N PRO A 175 -8.87 9.04 10.13
CA PRO A 175 -9.14 7.85 10.96
C PRO A 175 -8.07 6.77 10.85
N LEU A 176 -7.59 6.47 9.63
CA LEU A 176 -6.56 5.45 9.43
C LEU A 176 -5.22 5.87 10.05
N LEU A 177 -4.84 7.14 9.94
CA LEU A 177 -3.66 7.68 10.62
C LEU A 177 -3.80 7.52 12.13
N HIS A 178 -4.93 7.91 12.69
CA HIS A 178 -5.20 7.79 14.12
C HIS A 178 -5.09 6.33 14.57
N GLN A 179 -5.72 5.40 13.85
CA GLN A 179 -5.62 3.97 14.14
C GLN A 179 -4.18 3.45 14.06
N LEU A 180 -3.40 3.88 13.06
CA LEU A 180 -2.01 3.47 12.90
C LEU A 180 -1.14 3.94 14.10
N PHE A 181 -1.20 5.22 14.44
CA PHE A 181 -0.38 5.78 15.51
C PHE A 181 -0.79 5.24 16.88
N THR A 182 -2.09 5.10 17.14
CA THR A 182 -2.57 4.47 18.38
C THR A 182 -2.20 2.98 18.44
N GLY A 183 -2.21 2.27 17.30
CA GLY A 183 -1.71 0.91 17.17
C GLY A 183 -0.23 0.75 17.50
N PHE A 184 0.59 1.79 17.27
CA PHE A 184 1.98 1.84 17.73
C PHE A 184 2.14 2.19 19.22
N GLY A 185 1.03 2.32 19.95
CA GLY A 185 1.00 2.68 21.37
C GLY A 185 1.23 4.17 21.64
N MET A 186 0.97 5.04 20.65
CA MET A 186 1.03 6.49 20.82
C MET A 186 -0.31 7.04 21.31
N GLN A 187 -0.28 7.97 22.26
CA GLN A 187 -1.46 8.67 22.74
C GLN A 187 -1.66 9.95 21.92
N ILE A 188 -2.42 9.86 20.84
CA ILE A 188 -2.67 10.98 19.93
C ILE A 188 -4.17 11.14 19.68
N SER A 189 -4.66 12.38 19.67
CA SER A 189 -6.05 12.67 19.35
C SER A 189 -6.22 13.12 17.89
N TYR A 190 -7.45 13.10 17.40
CA TYR A 190 -7.79 13.66 16.08
C TYR A 190 -7.44 15.15 15.94
N GLY A 191 -7.68 15.92 17.00
CA GLY A 191 -7.34 17.35 17.03
C GLY A 191 -5.83 17.56 16.94
N GLU A 192 -5.05 16.75 17.65
CA GLU A 192 -3.59 16.82 17.63
C GLU A 192 -3.02 16.44 16.26
N LEU A 193 -3.56 15.40 15.60
CA LEU A 193 -3.24 15.07 14.21
C LEU A 193 -3.52 16.25 13.27
N THR A 194 -4.67 16.91 13.42
CA THR A 194 -5.04 18.06 12.59
C THR A 194 -4.08 19.22 12.81
N THR A 195 -3.72 19.49 14.07
CA THR A 195 -2.73 20.50 14.45
C THR A 195 -1.36 20.23 13.82
N ILE A 196 -0.89 18.98 13.89
CA ILE A 196 0.38 18.56 13.26
C ILE A 196 0.35 18.82 11.75
N LEU A 197 -0.69 18.34 11.07
CA LEU A 197 -0.84 18.50 9.62
C LEU A 197 -0.91 19.98 9.21
N HIS A 198 -1.63 20.79 9.98
CA HIS A 198 -1.76 22.22 9.72
C HIS A 198 -0.43 22.97 9.93
N ARG A 199 0.27 22.73 11.04
CA ARG A 199 1.59 23.33 11.31
C ARG A 199 2.60 22.97 10.23
N ASN A 200 2.62 21.72 9.77
CA ASN A 200 3.51 21.29 8.70
C ASN A 200 3.14 21.95 7.36
N SER A 201 1.86 22.07 7.05
CA SER A 201 1.39 22.82 5.86
C SER A 201 1.87 24.28 5.90
N GLN A 202 1.72 24.96 7.03
CA GLN A 202 2.22 26.33 7.21
C GLN A 202 3.73 26.44 6.99
N LYS A 203 4.52 25.50 7.54
CA LYS A 203 5.99 25.46 7.34
C LYS A 203 6.38 25.26 5.88
N LEU A 204 5.63 24.46 5.13
CA LEU A 204 5.91 24.17 3.72
C LEU A 204 5.37 25.24 2.76
N HIS A 205 4.45 26.09 3.21
CA HIS A 205 3.80 27.08 2.37
C HIS A 205 4.77 28.03 1.64
N PRO A 206 5.84 28.59 2.28
CA PRO A 206 6.80 29.44 1.57
C PRO A 206 7.56 28.68 0.46
N ALA A 207 7.93 27.42 0.70
CA ALA A 207 8.58 26.58 -0.30
C ALA A 207 7.64 26.27 -1.47
N TYR A 208 6.38 25.96 -1.17
CA TYR A 208 5.34 25.77 -2.19
C TYR A 208 5.16 27.03 -3.05
N LEU A 209 5.04 28.21 -2.43
CA LEU A 209 4.92 29.48 -3.16
C LEU A 209 6.13 29.73 -4.06
N ARG A 210 7.35 29.49 -3.56
CA ARG A 210 8.58 29.66 -4.33
C ARG A 210 8.65 28.70 -5.52
N LEU A 211 8.27 27.44 -5.32
CA LEU A 211 8.21 26.44 -6.39
C LEU A 211 7.16 26.82 -7.43
N LYS A 212 6.00 27.31 -7.00
CA LYS A 212 4.93 27.79 -7.87
C LYS A 212 5.39 28.98 -8.72
N THR A 213 5.94 30.02 -8.10
CA THR A 213 6.37 31.23 -8.82
C THR A 213 7.55 30.95 -9.76
N THR A 214 8.57 30.22 -9.27
CA THR A 214 9.75 29.90 -10.07
C THR A 214 9.41 28.92 -11.20
N GLY A 215 8.56 27.92 -10.91
CA GLY A 215 8.11 26.94 -11.89
C GLY A 215 7.31 27.60 -13.02
N VAL A 216 6.42 28.54 -12.69
CA VAL A 216 5.68 29.31 -13.69
C VAL A 216 6.61 30.19 -14.52
N TYR A 217 7.55 30.90 -13.90
CA TYR A 217 8.46 31.80 -14.61
C TYR A 217 9.41 31.06 -15.56
N LYS A 218 9.92 29.88 -15.15
CA LYS A 218 10.94 29.15 -15.92
C LYS A 218 10.39 28.13 -16.91
N SER A 219 9.11 27.78 -16.84
CA SER A 219 8.55 26.75 -17.71
C SER A 219 8.23 27.31 -19.09
N ALA A 220 8.76 26.69 -20.14
CA ALA A 220 8.40 27.01 -21.53
C ALA A 220 6.93 26.66 -21.85
N TYR A 221 6.38 25.68 -21.13
CA TYR A 221 5.00 25.21 -21.30
C TYR A 221 4.33 25.03 -19.94
N LEU A 222 3.09 25.52 -19.82
CA LEU A 222 2.27 25.37 -18.63
C LEU A 222 1.07 24.50 -18.98
N HIS A 223 0.90 23.39 -18.25
CA HIS A 223 -0.27 22.54 -18.36
C HIS A 223 -1.11 22.69 -17.10
N SER A 224 -2.39 22.98 -17.27
CA SER A 224 -3.38 22.99 -16.20
C SER A 224 -4.26 21.76 -16.35
N ASP A 225 -4.19 20.86 -15.39
CA ASP A 225 -5.15 19.76 -15.25
C ASP A 225 -6.14 20.13 -14.14
N ALA A 226 -7.42 20.12 -14.47
CA ALA A 226 -8.49 20.40 -13.52
C ALA A 226 -8.98 19.08 -12.95
N THR A 227 -8.46 18.69 -11.79
CA THR A 227 -9.05 17.59 -11.02
C THR A 227 -10.33 18.10 -10.38
N GLY A 228 -11.47 17.67 -10.91
CA GLY A 228 -12.79 17.97 -10.37
C GLY A 228 -12.95 17.44 -8.95
N ALA A 229 -13.39 18.31 -8.05
CA ALA A 229 -13.91 17.98 -6.73
C ALA A 229 -15.42 18.29 -6.72
#